data_AF-A0A4P6Q7P2-F1
#
_entry.id   AF-A0A4P6Q7P2-F1
#
_cell.length_a   1.000
_cell.length_b   1.000
_cell.length_c   1.000
_cell.angle_alpha   90.00
_cell.angle_beta   90.00
_cell.angle_gamma   90.00
#
_symmetry.space_group_name_H-M   'P 1'
#
loop_
_entity.id
_entity.type
_entity.pdbx_description
1 polymer ?
#
loop_
_entity_poly.entity_id
_entity_poly.type
_entity_poly.pdbx_seq_one_letter_code
_entity_poly.pdbx_strand_id
1 'polypeptide(L)'
;MSAQSLREQAAQQRREAAASFERCDTDGFLSQWCAQRLGDELELQAAIEEAGGTAVFLAVFDLEGVLVPAKAVDTRYGPAWGLLPDDDPRGRFTGWFRESQARDPATAKATDAKKGFFVGYVRAPARARLRGSTLVTLQAVAVRTDGGFSREVEVVCNGHGPDLQEGLGGVYGRTAAFNRAQWERNAG
;
A
#
# COMPACT_ATOMS: atom_id res chain seq x y z
N MET A 1 -18.34 -10.83 -4.16
CA MET A 1 -19.26 -9.70 -4.40
C MET A 1 -18.77 -8.94 -5.61
N SER A 2 -19.64 -8.40 -6.46
CA SER A 2 -19.20 -7.64 -7.65
C SER A 2 -18.78 -6.22 -7.28
N ALA A 3 -17.88 -5.62 -8.08
CA ALA A 3 -17.47 -4.22 -7.94
C ALA A 3 -18.67 -3.26 -7.95
N GLN A 4 -19.68 -3.53 -8.78
CA GLN A 4 -20.91 -2.73 -8.81
C GLN A 4 -21.67 -2.78 -7.48
N SER A 5 -21.85 -3.96 -6.89
CA SER A 5 -22.53 -4.10 -5.60
C SER A 5 -21.80 -3.36 -4.47
N LEU A 6 -20.47 -3.35 -4.51
CA LEU A 6 -19.64 -2.60 -3.56
C LEU A 6 -19.83 -1.07 -3.71
N ARG A 7 -19.93 -0.57 -4.94
CA ARG A 7 -20.23 0.86 -5.19
C ARG A 7 -21.63 1.26 -4.76
N GLU A 8 -22.62 0.40 -4.99
CA GLU A 8 -23.99 0.65 -4.55
C GLU A 8 -24.07 0.74 -3.02
N GLN A 9 -23.33 -0.12 -2.31
CA GLN A 9 -23.19 -0.06 -0.85
C GLN A 9 -22.43 1.20 -0.40
N ALA A 10 -21.34 1.58 -1.07
CA ALA A 10 -20.63 2.83 -0.77
C ALA A 10 -21.54 4.05 -0.94
N ALA A 11 -22.32 4.09 -2.03
CA ALA A 11 -23.29 5.15 -2.28
C ALA A 11 -24.40 5.16 -1.22
N GLN A 12 -24.84 3.99 -0.74
CA GLN A 12 -25.81 3.88 0.34
C GLN A 12 -25.26 4.46 1.65
N GLN A 13 -24.04 4.10 2.04
CA GLN A 13 -23.39 4.63 3.26
C GLN A 13 -23.27 6.16 3.22
N ARG A 14 -22.96 6.73 2.06
CA ARG A 14 -22.90 8.19 1.89
C ARG A 14 -24.26 8.86 1.97
N ARG A 15 -25.30 8.25 1.37
CA ARG A 15 -26.68 8.73 1.50
C ARG A 15 -27.14 8.69 2.95
N GLU A 16 -26.82 7.64 3.69
CA GLU A 16 -27.15 7.51 5.11
C GLU A 16 -26.44 8.57 5.96
N ALA A 17 -25.15 8.83 5.70
CA ALA A 17 -24.41 9.89 6.37
C ALA A 17 -25.02 11.28 6.11
N ALA A 18 -25.39 11.57 4.86
CA ALA A 18 -26.02 12.84 4.49
C ALA A 18 -27.42 12.99 5.13
N ALA A 19 -28.24 11.94 5.07
CA ALA A 19 -29.58 11.95 5.66
C ALA A 19 -29.54 12.08 7.19
N SER A 20 -28.54 11.49 7.86
CA SER A 20 -28.32 11.66 9.30
C SER A 20 -28.00 13.12 9.65
N PHE A 21 -27.13 13.77 8.86
CA PHE A 21 -26.81 15.19 9.02
C PHE A 21 -28.04 16.09 8.85
N GLU A 22 -28.82 15.86 7.79
CA GLU A 22 -30.02 16.66 7.48
C GLU A 22 -31.12 16.51 8.53
N ARG A 23 -31.28 15.32 9.12
CA ARG A 23 -32.30 15.07 10.14
C ARG A 23 -31.97 15.70 11.51
N CYS A 24 -30.81 16.33 11.67
CA CYS A 24 -30.29 16.79 12.98
C CYS A 24 -30.45 15.71 14.07
N ASP A 25 -30.40 14.45 13.65
CA ASP A 25 -30.66 13.33 14.53
C ASP A 25 -29.48 13.18 15.49
N THR A 26 -29.73 12.62 16.67
CA THR A 26 -28.75 12.48 17.76
C THR A 26 -27.55 11.56 17.43
N ASP A 27 -27.50 11.05 16.20
CA ASP A 27 -26.33 10.44 15.59
C ASP A 27 -25.25 11.50 15.38
N GLY A 28 -24.48 11.72 16.44
CA GLY A 28 -23.39 12.69 16.47
C GLY A 28 -22.35 12.44 15.38
N PHE A 29 -21.44 13.41 15.24
CA PHE A 29 -20.27 13.42 14.36
C PHE A 29 -19.63 12.04 14.09
N LEU A 30 -19.56 11.17 15.10
CA LEU A 30 -18.97 9.83 15.00
C LEU A 30 -19.71 8.89 14.04
N SER A 31 -21.05 8.84 14.07
CA SER A 31 -21.83 7.94 13.19
C SER A 31 -21.68 8.34 11.72
N GLN A 32 -21.71 9.64 11.44
CA GLN A 32 -21.51 10.19 10.09
C GLN A 32 -20.08 9.93 9.60
N TRP A 33 -19.09 10.14 10.46
CA TRP A 33 -17.70 9.88 10.15
C TRP A 33 -17.43 8.40 9.86
N CYS A 34 -18.00 7.48 10.65
CA CYS A 34 -17.90 6.04 10.43
C CYS A 34 -18.50 5.63 9.07
N ALA A 35 -19.69 6.13 8.72
CA ALA A 35 -20.34 5.85 7.45
C ALA A 35 -19.50 6.33 6.25
N GLN A 36 -18.90 7.52 6.35
CA GLN A 36 -17.98 8.04 5.33
C GLN A 36 -16.75 7.12 5.14
N ARG A 37 -16.10 6.73 6.23
CA ARG A 37 -14.93 5.83 6.18
C ARG A 37 -15.28 4.45 5.62
N LEU A 38 -16.43 3.88 5.98
CA LEU A 38 -16.89 2.62 5.41
C LEU A 38 -17.15 2.75 3.91
N GLY A 39 -17.74 3.87 3.48
CA GLY A 39 -17.88 4.20 2.05
C GLY A 39 -16.53 4.21 1.33
N ASP A 40 -15.50 4.83 1.91
CA ASP A 40 -14.15 4.87 1.34
C ASP A 40 -13.52 3.46 1.24
N GLU A 41 -13.72 2.58 2.23
CA GLU A 41 -13.26 1.18 2.19
C GLU A 41 -13.95 0.40 1.07
N LEU A 42 -15.27 0.56 0.93
CA LEU A 42 -16.07 -0.11 -0.09
C LEU A 42 -15.70 0.33 -1.52
N GLU A 43 -15.44 1.63 -1.72
CA GLU A 43 -14.99 2.13 -3.02
C GLU A 43 -13.61 1.62 -3.38
N LEU A 44 -12.68 1.61 -2.43
CA LEU A 44 -11.36 1.05 -2.68
C LEU A 44 -11.44 -0.45 -2.96
N GLN A 45 -12.29 -1.20 -2.25
CA GLN A 45 -12.52 -2.60 -2.56
C GLN A 45 -13.08 -2.76 -3.98
N ALA A 46 -14.05 -1.93 -4.40
CA ALA A 46 -14.59 -1.99 -5.75
C ALA A 46 -13.50 -1.77 -6.82
N ALA A 47 -12.61 -0.80 -6.60
CA ALA A 47 -11.48 -0.56 -7.49
C ALA A 47 -10.50 -1.74 -7.56
N ILE A 48 -10.26 -2.42 -6.42
CA ILE A 48 -9.43 -3.62 -6.36
C ILE A 48 -10.08 -4.78 -7.13
N GLU A 49 -11.39 -4.99 -6.97
CA GLU A 49 -12.12 -6.03 -7.71
C GLU A 49 -12.10 -5.79 -9.22
N GLU A 50 -12.21 -4.54 -9.66
CA GLU A 50 -12.07 -4.18 -11.09
C GLU A 50 -10.68 -4.41 -11.64
N ALA A 51 -9.65 -4.22 -10.81
CA ALA A 51 -8.28 -4.56 -11.12
C ALA A 51 -7.99 -6.07 -10.98
N GLY A 52 -9.02 -6.93 -11.01
CA GLY A 52 -8.88 -8.38 -10.93
C GLY A 52 -8.52 -8.90 -9.53
N GLY A 53 -8.89 -8.17 -8.47
CA GLY A 53 -8.58 -8.53 -7.09
C GLY A 53 -7.15 -8.17 -6.67
N THR A 54 -6.49 -7.26 -7.39
CA THR A 54 -5.08 -6.91 -7.17
C THR A 54 -4.86 -5.41 -6.96
N ALA A 55 -3.75 -5.06 -6.31
CA ALA A 55 -3.30 -3.68 -6.16
C ALA A 55 -1.77 -3.59 -6.31
N VAL A 56 -1.27 -2.37 -6.48
CA VAL A 56 0.17 -2.11 -6.64
C VAL A 56 0.84 -1.84 -5.30
N PHE A 57 1.91 -2.58 -5.02
CA PHE A 57 2.68 -2.54 -3.78
C PHE A 57 4.17 -2.28 -4.07
N LEU A 58 4.88 -1.73 -3.09
CA LEU A 58 6.34 -1.66 -3.15
C LEU A 58 6.93 -3.07 -2.96
N ALA A 59 8.08 -3.30 -3.56
CA ALA A 59 8.86 -4.53 -3.39
C ALA A 59 10.36 -4.26 -3.53
N VAL A 60 11.17 -5.19 -3.02
CA VAL A 60 12.64 -5.13 -3.08
C VAL A 60 13.13 -6.04 -4.21
N PHE A 61 14.09 -5.53 -4.97
CA PHE A 61 14.77 -6.24 -6.03
C PHE A 61 16.28 -6.21 -5.77
N ASP A 62 17.01 -7.21 -6.24
CA ASP A 62 18.47 -7.19 -6.24
C ASP A 62 19.02 -6.34 -7.40
N LEU A 63 20.35 -6.33 -7.56
CA LEU A 63 21.01 -5.53 -8.60
C LEU A 63 20.73 -6.06 -10.00
N GLU A 64 20.38 -7.33 -10.11
CA GLU A 64 20.00 -8.03 -11.32
C GLU A 64 18.52 -7.82 -11.67
N GLY A 65 17.76 -7.15 -10.80
CA GLY A 65 16.34 -6.87 -10.99
C GLY A 65 15.43 -8.06 -10.66
N VAL A 66 15.93 -9.05 -9.92
CA VAL A 66 15.18 -10.21 -9.45
C VAL A 66 14.49 -9.84 -8.13
N LEU A 67 13.24 -10.29 -7.99
CA LEU A 67 12.45 -10.05 -6.79
C LEU A 67 13.06 -10.76 -5.57
N VAL A 68 13.35 -9.96 -4.53
CA VAL A 68 13.92 -10.42 -3.27
C VAL A 68 12.80 -10.73 -2.28
N PRO A 69 12.82 -11.91 -1.61
CA PRO A 69 11.95 -12.19 -0.48
C PRO A 69 12.13 -11.18 0.65
N ALA A 70 11.20 -10.24 0.74
CA ALA A 70 11.25 -9.16 1.73
C ALA A 70 9.85 -8.73 2.10
N LYS A 71 9.67 -8.37 3.38
CA LYS A 71 8.42 -7.85 3.91
C LYS A 71 8.60 -6.44 4.46
N ALA A 72 7.61 -5.60 4.20
CA ALA A 72 7.54 -4.27 4.77
C ALA A 72 7.19 -4.34 6.27
N VAL A 73 8.00 -3.70 7.12
CA VAL A 73 7.82 -3.71 8.58
C VAL A 73 8.03 -2.31 9.15
N ASP A 74 7.09 -1.87 9.98
CA ASP A 74 7.25 -0.65 10.78
C ASP A 74 8.13 -0.94 12.01
N THR A 75 9.30 -0.32 12.05
CA THR A 75 10.22 -0.41 13.19
C THR A 75 10.17 0.86 14.03
N ARG A 76 10.70 0.83 15.25
CA ARG A 76 10.86 2.04 16.09
C ARG A 76 11.68 3.16 15.44
N TYR A 77 12.42 2.86 14.38
CA TYR A 77 13.27 3.79 13.65
C TYR A 77 12.68 4.19 12.29
N GLY A 78 11.42 3.85 12.04
CA GLY A 78 10.75 4.00 10.75
C GLY A 78 10.64 2.69 9.96
N PRO A 79 10.04 2.76 8.77
CA PRO A 79 9.81 1.59 7.93
C PRO A 79 11.14 0.98 7.47
N ALA A 80 11.17 -0.35 7.42
CA ALA A 80 12.27 -1.13 6.88
C ALA A 80 11.75 -2.39 6.20
N TRP A 81 12.55 -2.93 5.30
CA TRP A 81 12.35 -4.24 4.71
C TRP A 81 13.02 -5.30 5.57
N GLY A 82 12.24 -6.23 6.12
CA GLY A 82 12.77 -7.46 6.71
C GLY A 82 13.02 -8.48 5.62
N LEU A 83 14.28 -8.84 5.40
CA LEU A 83 14.68 -9.82 4.38
C LEU A 83 14.37 -11.23 4.86
N LEU A 84 13.74 -12.03 4.01
CA LEU A 84 13.35 -13.42 4.30
C LEU A 84 14.41 -14.38 3.71
N PRO A 85 14.66 -15.54 4.36
CA PRO A 85 15.59 -16.54 3.84
C PRO A 85 15.03 -17.27 2.61
N ASP A 86 13.71 -17.35 2.51
CA ASP A 86 12.94 -18.06 1.50
C ASP A 86 11.63 -17.32 1.23
N ASP A 87 10.75 -17.96 0.48
CA ASP A 87 9.47 -17.37 0.08
C ASP A 87 8.38 -17.49 1.17
N ASP A 88 8.69 -18.03 2.37
CA ASP A 88 7.73 -18.07 3.47
C ASP A 88 7.56 -16.67 4.09
N PRO A 89 6.38 -16.02 3.94
CA PRO A 89 6.14 -14.70 4.51
C PRO A 89 6.10 -14.68 6.04
N ARG A 90 6.12 -15.85 6.70
CA ARG A 90 6.19 -16.01 8.16
C ARG A 90 7.59 -16.36 8.65
N GLY A 91 8.56 -16.49 7.75
CA GLY A 91 9.95 -16.78 8.05
C GLY A 91 10.59 -15.72 8.95
N ARG A 92 11.64 -16.11 9.68
CA ARG A 92 12.42 -15.18 10.50
C ARG A 92 13.29 -14.31 9.60
N PHE A 93 13.32 -13.00 9.85
CA PHE A 93 14.17 -12.09 9.09
C PHE A 93 15.66 -12.43 9.24
N THR A 94 16.37 -12.51 8.11
CA THR A 94 17.82 -12.74 8.02
C THR A 94 18.61 -11.44 7.98
N GLY A 95 17.97 -10.34 7.59
CA GLY A 95 18.58 -9.04 7.46
C GLY A 95 17.56 -7.91 7.36
N TRP A 96 18.07 -6.69 7.30
CA TRP A 96 17.25 -5.49 7.19
C TRP A 96 17.78 -4.61 6.07
N PHE A 97 16.86 -4.14 5.23
CA PHE A 97 17.15 -3.13 4.23
C PHE A 97 16.31 -1.88 4.53
N ARG A 98 16.96 -0.72 4.55
CA ARG A 98 16.31 0.58 4.69
C ARG A 98 16.54 1.39 3.43
N GLU A 99 15.46 1.87 2.85
CA GLU A 99 15.49 2.76 1.69
C GLU A 99 16.23 4.05 2.01
N SER A 100 16.94 4.56 1.02
CA SER A 100 17.60 5.85 1.12
C SER A 100 16.55 6.95 1.28
N GLN A 101 16.78 7.84 2.25
CA GLN A 101 15.94 9.02 2.47
C GLN A 101 16.50 10.27 1.76
N ALA A 102 17.40 10.07 0.78
CA ALA A 102 17.93 11.16 -0.02
C ALA A 102 16.79 11.83 -0.81
N ARG A 103 16.79 13.17 -0.85
CA ARG A 103 15.77 13.93 -1.56
C ARG A 103 15.88 13.81 -3.07
N ASP A 104 17.10 13.64 -3.56
CA ASP A 104 17.39 13.47 -4.98
C ASP A 104 17.15 12.00 -5.39
N PRO A 105 16.26 11.72 -6.36
CA PRO A 105 15.94 10.36 -6.78
C PRO A 105 17.15 9.55 -7.26
N ALA A 106 18.06 10.19 -8.00
CA ALA A 106 19.25 9.53 -8.53
C ALA A 106 20.21 9.11 -7.40
N THR A 107 20.42 10.01 -6.43
CA THR A 107 21.20 9.74 -5.22
C THR A 107 20.56 8.66 -4.36
N ALA A 108 19.23 8.68 -4.20
CA ALA A 108 18.50 7.67 -3.45
C ALA A 108 18.71 6.28 -4.06
N LYS A 109 18.46 6.16 -5.37
CA LYS A 109 18.68 4.94 -6.16
C LYS A 109 20.13 4.44 -6.08
N ALA A 110 21.11 5.32 -6.26
CA ALA A 110 22.52 4.95 -6.19
C ALA A 110 22.94 4.49 -4.78
N THR A 111 22.34 5.07 -3.73
CA THR A 111 22.60 4.69 -2.33
C THR A 111 21.99 3.34 -1.99
N ASP A 112 20.81 3.03 -2.52
CA ASP A 112 20.18 1.72 -2.33
C ASP A 112 20.90 0.63 -3.15
N ALA A 113 21.34 0.96 -4.37
CA ALA A 113 22.19 0.07 -5.17
C ALA A 113 23.49 -0.30 -4.43
N LYS A 114 24.12 0.65 -3.72
CA LYS A 114 25.31 0.37 -2.90
C LYS A 114 25.03 -0.61 -1.75
N LYS A 115 23.78 -0.73 -1.31
CA LYS A 115 23.34 -1.72 -0.31
C LYS A 115 22.95 -3.05 -0.95
N GLY A 116 23.01 -3.17 -2.27
CA GLY A 116 22.67 -4.38 -3.03
C GLY A 116 21.21 -4.46 -3.46
N PHE A 117 20.43 -3.38 -3.34
CA PHE A 117 18.98 -3.44 -3.56
C PHE A 117 18.44 -2.27 -4.39
N PHE A 118 17.33 -2.54 -5.08
CA PHE A 118 16.42 -1.54 -5.62
C PHE A 118 15.03 -1.73 -5.03
N VAL A 119 14.25 -0.65 -5.03
CA VAL A 119 12.83 -0.70 -4.72
C VAL A 119 12.06 -0.50 -6.02
N GLY A 120 11.06 -1.34 -6.22
CA GLY A 120 10.19 -1.37 -7.38
C GLY A 120 8.72 -1.49 -6.98
N TYR A 121 7.88 -1.77 -7.97
CA TYR A 121 6.46 -2.01 -7.80
C TYR A 121 6.08 -3.41 -8.30
N VAL A 122 5.20 -4.08 -7.55
CA VAL A 122 4.56 -5.33 -7.94
C VAL A 122 3.05 -5.21 -7.84
N ARG A 123 2.32 -5.94 -8.67
CA ARG A 123 0.87 -6.09 -8.55
C ARG A 123 0.59 -7.43 -7.86
N ALA A 124 -0.09 -7.37 -6.72
CA ALA A 124 -0.33 -8.53 -5.85
C ALA A 124 -1.80 -8.59 -5.40
N PRO A 125 -2.30 -9.78 -5.00
CA PRO A 125 -3.63 -9.94 -4.44
C PRO A 125 -3.87 -9.04 -3.23
N ALA A 126 -4.99 -8.32 -3.24
CA ALA A 126 -5.25 -7.28 -2.26
C ALA A 126 -6.71 -7.24 -1.80
N ARG A 127 -6.93 -6.57 -0.67
CA ARG A 127 -8.26 -6.13 -0.22
C ARG A 127 -8.16 -4.75 0.42
N ALA A 128 -9.26 -4.02 0.44
CA ALA A 128 -9.36 -2.78 1.19
C ALA A 128 -9.50 -3.06 2.69
N ARG A 129 -8.90 -2.19 3.50
CA ARG A 129 -9.06 -2.13 4.94
C ARG A 129 -8.97 -0.70 5.43
N LEU A 130 -9.70 -0.37 6.50
CA LEU A 130 -9.45 0.84 7.25
C LEU A 130 -8.21 0.67 8.15
N ARG A 131 -7.22 1.56 8.00
CA ARG A 131 -6.00 1.63 8.83
C ARG A 131 -5.79 3.05 9.33
N GLY A 132 -5.32 3.16 10.57
CA GLY A 132 -5.07 4.42 11.27
C GLY A 132 -5.03 4.19 12.78
N SER A 133 -4.30 5.05 13.50
CA SER A 133 -4.15 4.97 14.96
C SER A 133 -5.18 5.82 15.72
N THR A 134 -5.85 6.75 15.03
CA THR A 134 -6.82 7.68 15.58
C THR A 134 -7.96 7.90 14.59
N LEU A 135 -9.07 8.48 15.05
CA LEU A 135 -10.18 8.87 14.17
C LEU A 135 -9.73 9.83 13.05
N VAL A 136 -8.78 10.73 13.30
CA VAL A 136 -8.33 11.66 12.25
C VAL A 136 -7.29 11.06 11.29
N THR A 137 -6.77 9.87 11.59
CA THR A 137 -5.78 9.17 10.75
C THR A 137 -6.32 7.90 10.09
N LEU A 138 -7.59 7.55 10.31
CA LEU A 138 -8.21 6.39 9.68
C LEU A 138 -8.47 6.66 8.19
N GLN A 139 -7.95 5.79 7.34
CA GLN A 139 -8.08 5.84 5.88
C GLN A 139 -8.27 4.44 5.31
N ALA A 140 -8.98 4.34 4.18
CA ALA A 140 -9.07 3.11 3.39
C ALA A 140 -7.77 2.87 2.66
N VAL A 141 -7.21 1.66 2.79
CA VAL A 141 -5.94 1.28 2.22
C VAL A 141 -5.99 -0.12 1.63
N ALA A 142 -5.24 -0.35 0.55
CA ALA A 142 -5.06 -1.67 -0.01
C ALA A 142 -4.04 -2.43 0.85
N VAL A 143 -4.40 -3.61 1.32
CA VAL A 143 -3.50 -4.52 2.05
C VAL A 143 -3.36 -5.82 1.26
N ARG A 144 -2.14 -6.36 1.22
CA ARG A 144 -1.90 -7.67 0.60
C ARG A 144 -2.63 -8.78 1.34
N THR A 145 -3.11 -9.77 0.60
CA THR A 145 -3.76 -10.97 1.17
C THR A 145 -2.88 -12.21 1.19
N ASP A 146 -1.70 -12.15 0.57
CA ASP A 146 -0.73 -13.25 0.45
C ASP A 146 0.25 -13.37 1.63
N GLY A 147 0.09 -12.56 2.69
CA GLY A 147 0.95 -12.60 3.87
C GLY A 147 2.13 -11.63 3.83
N GLY A 148 2.34 -10.92 2.72
CA GLY A 148 3.31 -9.83 2.59
C GLY A 148 4.38 -10.07 1.53
N PHE A 149 4.55 -11.31 1.07
CA PHE A 149 5.45 -11.67 -0.03
C PHE A 149 4.89 -12.87 -0.80
N SER A 150 5.10 -12.87 -2.12
CA SER A 150 4.87 -13.99 -3.02
C SER A 150 5.70 -13.77 -4.29
N ARG A 151 6.25 -14.84 -4.88
CA ARG A 151 6.91 -14.78 -6.20
C ARG A 151 5.92 -14.78 -7.35
N GLU A 152 4.69 -15.23 -7.12
CA GLU A 152 3.62 -15.30 -8.11
C GLU A 152 2.92 -13.94 -8.27
N VAL A 153 3.71 -12.86 -8.29
CA VAL A 153 3.22 -11.48 -8.46
C VAL A 153 3.76 -10.92 -9.76
N GLU A 154 2.96 -10.04 -10.38
CA GLU A 154 3.38 -9.36 -11.59
C GLU A 154 4.33 -8.21 -11.22
N VAL A 155 5.54 -8.22 -11.80
CA VAL A 155 6.49 -7.11 -11.64
C VAL A 155 6.07 -5.97 -12.57
N VAL A 156 5.62 -4.87 -11.98
CA VAL A 156 5.23 -3.66 -12.71
C VAL A 156 6.47 -2.82 -13.05
N CYS A 157 7.42 -2.76 -12.12
CA CYS A 157 8.68 -2.05 -12.26
C CYS A 157 9.69 -2.64 -11.28
N ASN A 158 10.85 -3.10 -11.73
CA ASN A 158 11.91 -3.62 -10.85
C ASN A 158 12.83 -2.50 -10.31
N GLY A 159 12.61 -1.26 -10.71
CA GLY A 159 13.45 -0.10 -10.36
C GLY A 159 14.80 -0.08 -11.10
N HIS A 160 15.06 -1.02 -12.00
CA HIS A 160 16.29 -1.19 -12.75
C HIS A 160 16.12 -0.65 -14.20
N GLY A 161 16.64 0.55 -14.46
CA GLY A 161 16.46 1.26 -15.73
C GLY A 161 16.07 2.74 -15.56
N PRO A 162 15.88 3.49 -16.66
CA PRO A 162 15.30 4.84 -16.67
C PRO A 162 13.77 4.79 -16.43
N ASP A 163 13.32 3.99 -15.47
CA ASP A 163 11.93 3.56 -15.39
C ASP A 163 10.99 4.67 -14.90
N LEU A 164 10.27 5.21 -15.87
CA LEU A 164 8.95 5.82 -15.74
C LEU A 164 8.12 5.29 -16.90
N GLN A 165 7.63 4.05 -16.81
CA GLN A 165 6.48 3.67 -17.63
C GLN A 165 5.20 4.14 -16.91
N GLU A 166 4.46 4.99 -17.60
CA GLU A 166 3.05 5.34 -17.37
C GLU A 166 2.65 5.78 -15.94
N GLY A 167 2.74 7.08 -15.66
CA GLY A 167 1.95 7.74 -14.60
C GLY A 167 2.27 7.36 -13.15
N LEU A 168 3.10 6.35 -12.90
CA LEU A 168 3.40 5.85 -11.56
C LEU A 168 4.48 6.62 -10.80
N GLY A 169 5.07 7.67 -11.38
CA GLY A 169 6.03 8.55 -10.71
C GLY A 169 7.08 7.73 -9.95
N GLY A 170 8.10 7.24 -10.66
CA GLY A 170 9.02 6.17 -10.26
C GLY A 170 9.37 6.16 -8.78
N VAL A 171 9.66 4.99 -8.22
CA VAL A 171 9.79 4.76 -6.76
C VAL A 171 10.62 5.83 -6.02
N TYR A 172 11.63 6.38 -6.69
CA TYR A 172 12.52 7.42 -6.17
C TYR A 172 12.10 8.86 -6.49
N GLY A 173 11.18 9.09 -7.44
CA GLY A 173 10.71 10.39 -7.92
C GLY A 173 9.47 10.96 -7.20
N ARG A 174 8.81 10.20 -6.32
CA ARG A 174 7.75 10.73 -5.44
C ARG A 174 8.34 11.10 -4.08
N THR A 175 8.00 12.29 -3.60
CA THR A 175 8.40 12.82 -2.27
C THR A 175 8.23 11.78 -1.17
N ALA A 176 9.16 11.72 -0.21
CA ALA A 176 9.17 10.79 0.93
C ALA A 176 7.82 10.63 1.67
N ALA A 177 6.93 11.63 1.61
CA ALA A 177 5.57 11.58 2.12
C ALA A 177 4.67 10.54 1.42
N PHE A 178 4.81 10.37 0.09
CA PHE A 178 4.05 9.38 -0.68
C PHE A 178 4.51 7.96 -0.40
N ASN A 179 5.84 7.74 -0.30
CA ASN A 179 6.40 6.45 0.05
C ASN A 179 6.01 6.07 1.49
N ARG A 180 6.12 6.99 2.47
CA ARG A 180 5.64 6.73 3.85
C ARG A 180 4.15 6.38 3.90
N ALA A 181 3.32 7.10 3.14
CA ALA A 181 1.90 6.78 3.04
C ALA A 181 1.67 5.41 2.38
N GLN A 182 2.49 4.94 1.43
CA GLN A 182 2.40 3.57 0.91
C GLN A 182 2.95 2.52 1.87
N TRP A 183 3.98 2.85 2.63
CA TRP A 183 4.57 1.99 3.65
C TRP A 183 3.56 1.60 4.74
N GLU A 184 2.84 2.60 5.27
CA GLU A 184 1.76 2.39 6.25
C GLU A 184 0.59 1.56 5.69
N ARG A 185 0.45 1.48 4.35
CA ARG A 185 -0.54 0.62 3.66
C ARG A 185 -0.07 -0.82 3.51
N ASN A 186 1.24 -1.03 3.43
CA ASN A 186 1.85 -2.31 3.07
C ASN A 186 2.36 -3.10 4.30
N ALA A 187 2.59 -2.44 5.43
CA ALA A 187 2.97 -3.07 6.70
C ALA A 187 1.76 -3.79 7.33
N GLY A 188 1.45 -4.98 6.81
CA GLY A 188 0.38 -5.89 7.26
C GLY A 188 0.90 -7.12 7.98
#